data_AF-A0A9X8T4S3-F1
#
_entry.id   AF-A0A9X8T4S3-F1
#
_cell.length_a   1.000
_cell.length_b   1.000
_cell.length_c   1.000
_cell.angle_alpha   90.00
_cell.angle_beta   90.00
_cell.angle_gamma   90.00
#
_symmetry.space_group_name_H-M   'P 1'
#
loop_
_entity.id
_entity.type
_entity.pdbx_description
1 polymer ?
#
loop_
_entity_poly.entity_id
_entity_poly.type
_entity_poly.pdbx_seq_one_letter_code
_entity_poly.pdbx_strand_id
1 'polypeptide(L)'
;MIDKRLLIDKLQVKLVKDKGDYGGFVYDEPFTLSPVRFDRNLATAGKDNARQEAKPSVIFIYPKYCKTVADRSWIDAVVIDGDTEYIVDKVIPVYHPLTNKVFCYEVEVI
;
A
#
# COMPACT_ATOMS: atom_id res chain seq x y z
N MET A 1 12.12 8.44 -16.20
CA MET A 1 11.22 9.40 -15.54
C MET A 1 9.82 8.81 -15.64
N ILE A 2 9.10 8.62 -14.52
CA ILE A 2 7.71 8.12 -14.57
C ILE A 2 6.79 9.24 -15.05
N ASP A 3 5.79 8.91 -15.89
CA ASP A 3 4.78 9.87 -16.32
C ASP A 3 3.74 10.06 -15.21
N LYS A 4 3.51 11.31 -14.80
CA LYS A 4 2.51 11.67 -13.78
C LYS A 4 1.10 11.22 -14.17
N ARG A 5 0.80 11.10 -15.47
CA ARG A 5 -0.51 10.68 -15.97
C ARG A 5 -0.85 9.23 -15.62
N LEU A 6 0.14 8.44 -15.20
CA LEU A 6 -0.05 7.06 -14.73
C LEU A 6 -0.39 7.01 -13.22
N LEU A 7 -0.28 8.13 -12.50
CA LEU A 7 -0.58 8.23 -11.06
C LEU A 7 -2.01 8.74 -10.86
N ILE A 8 -3.00 7.91 -11.21
CA ILE A 8 -4.42 8.30 -11.24
C ILE A 8 -5.17 7.93 -9.96
N ASP A 9 -4.57 7.11 -9.11
CA ASP A 9 -5.26 6.54 -7.95
C ASP A 9 -5.26 7.50 -6.75
N LYS A 10 -6.33 7.38 -5.97
CA LYS A 10 -6.56 8.08 -4.71
C LYS A 10 -7.08 7.08 -3.69
N LEU A 11 -6.31 6.86 -2.63
CA LEU A 11 -6.60 5.88 -1.58
C LEU A 11 -6.80 6.58 -0.24
N GLN A 12 -7.47 5.93 0.71
CA GLN A 12 -7.39 6.32 2.12
C GLN A 12 -6.48 5.36 2.86
N VAL A 13 -5.70 5.87 3.81
CA VAL A 13 -4.80 5.05 4.63
C VAL A 13 -5.06 5.35 6.09
N LYS A 14 -5.21 4.30 6.90
CA LYS A 14 -5.31 4.35 8.36
C LYS A 14 -4.07 3.68 8.95
N LEU A 15 -3.21 4.46 9.60
CA LEU A 15 -2.01 3.91 10.25
C LEU A 15 -2.36 3.25 11.58
N VAL A 16 -1.57 2.26 11.97
CA VAL A 16 -1.64 1.68 13.31
C VAL A 16 -1.14 2.71 14.31
N LYS A 17 -2.01 3.09 15.24
CA LYS A 17 -1.69 3.97 16.36
C LYS A 17 -1.14 3.17 17.53
N ASP A 18 -1.86 2.11 17.89
CA ASP A 18 -1.56 1.32 19.08
C ASP A 18 -2.06 -0.12 18.95
N LYS A 19 -1.57 -0.99 19.84
CA LYS A 19 -2.14 -2.33 20.02
C LYS A 19 -3.36 -2.22 20.92
N GLY A 20 -4.48 -2.75 20.47
CA GLY A 20 -5.70 -2.85 21.26
C GLY A 20 -5.62 -3.95 22.30
N ASP A 21 -6.41 -3.82 23.36
CA ASP A 21 -6.40 -4.70 24.54
C ASP A 21 -6.76 -6.16 24.24
N TYR A 22 -7.39 -6.42 23.09
CA TYR A 22 -7.88 -7.74 22.67
C TYR A 22 -7.13 -8.30 21.44
N GLY A 23 -5.90 -7.86 21.20
CA GLY A 23 -5.05 -8.38 20.12
C GLY A 23 -5.36 -7.84 18.72
N GLY A 24 -6.21 -6.81 18.62
CA GLY A 24 -6.40 -6.01 17.40
C GLY A 24 -5.54 -4.75 17.40
N PHE A 25 -5.60 -3.97 16.33
CA PHE A 25 -4.96 -2.65 16.25
C PHE A 25 -5.98 -1.53 16.43
N VAL A 26 -5.55 -0.46 17.10
CA VAL A 26 -6.23 0.83 17.10
C VAL A 26 -5.61 1.66 15.99
N TYR A 27 -6.45 2.20 15.11
CA TYR A 27 -6.00 2.98 13.96
C TYR A 27 -6.19 4.48 14.19
N ASP A 28 -5.30 5.28 13.62
CA ASP A 28 -5.46 6.73 13.54
C ASP A 28 -6.51 7.15 12.49
N GLU A 29 -6.83 8.44 12.48
CA GLU A 29 -7.73 9.02 11.48
C GLU A 29 -7.20 8.78 10.06
N PRO A 30 -8.09 8.41 9.11
CA PRO A 30 -7.68 8.15 7.75
C PRO A 30 -7.16 9.43 7.08
N PHE A 31 -6.08 9.31 6.32
CA PHE A 31 -5.62 10.37 5.44
C PHE A 31 -5.66 9.94 3.98
N THR A 32 -5.69 10.93 3.09
CA THR A 32 -5.70 10.71 1.64
C THR A 32 -4.30 10.50 1.09
N LEU A 33 -4.09 9.39 0.40
CA LEU A 33 -2.88 9.10 -0.37
C LEU A 33 -3.13 9.34 -1.86
N SER A 34 -2.56 10.41 -2.40
CA SER A 34 -2.71 10.81 -3.81
C SER A 34 -1.65 11.84 -4.22
N PRO A 35 -1.25 11.92 -5.51
CA PRO A 35 -1.50 10.95 -6.58
C PRO A 35 -0.55 9.76 -6.47
N VAL A 36 -1.08 8.55 -6.63
CA VAL A 36 -0.31 7.29 -6.62
C VAL A 36 -0.75 6.39 -7.77
N ARG A 37 0.00 5.31 -8.00
CA ARG A 37 -0.41 4.22 -8.88
C ARG A 37 -0.68 2.99 -8.02
N PHE A 38 -1.82 2.35 -8.21
CA PHE A 38 -2.19 1.13 -7.50
C PHE A 38 -2.41 -0.02 -8.49
N ASP A 39 -1.49 -0.97 -8.48
CA ASP A 39 -1.57 -2.19 -9.27
C ASP A 39 -2.35 -3.24 -8.49
N ARG A 40 -3.67 -3.28 -8.73
CA ARG A 40 -4.61 -4.24 -8.13
C ARG A 40 -4.47 -5.59 -8.80
N ASN A 41 -4.32 -6.65 -8.02
CA ASN A 41 -4.28 -8.01 -8.55
C ASN A 41 -5.23 -8.92 -7.77
N LEU A 42 -5.66 -9.98 -8.44
CA LEU A 42 -6.46 -11.05 -7.83
C LEU A 42 -5.76 -12.37 -8.12
N ALA A 43 -5.26 -12.99 -7.06
CA ALA A 43 -4.68 -14.32 -7.12
C ALA A 43 -5.73 -15.33 -6.61
N THR A 44 -6.02 -16.33 -7.43
CA THR A 44 -6.83 -17.49 -7.01
C THR A 44 -5.93 -18.72 -7.08
N ALA A 45 -5.81 -19.44 -5.96
CA ALA A 45 -5.03 -20.67 -5.88
C ALA A 45 -5.91 -21.81 -5.33
N GLY A 46 -5.64 -23.05 -5.77
CA GLY A 46 -6.36 -24.25 -5.32
C GLY A 46 -7.42 -24.75 -6.30
N LYS A 47 -7.88 -25.99 -6.07
CA LYS A 47 -8.91 -26.69 -6.84
C LYS A 47 -9.99 -27.22 -5.89
N ASP A 48 -11.25 -27.21 -6.32
CA ASP A 48 -12.41 -27.66 -5.55
C ASP A 48 -12.53 -26.96 -4.18
N ASN A 49 -12.67 -27.73 -3.09
CA ASN A 49 -12.90 -27.19 -1.73
C ASN A 49 -11.69 -26.49 -1.09
N ALA A 50 -10.54 -26.43 -1.77
CA ALA A 50 -9.32 -25.78 -1.29
C ALA A 50 -9.01 -24.44 -2.00
N ARG A 51 -10.00 -23.84 -2.67
CA ARG A 51 -9.83 -22.53 -3.33
C ARG A 51 -9.58 -21.44 -2.29
N GLN A 52 -8.42 -20.82 -2.37
CA GLN A 52 -8.05 -19.62 -1.61
C GLN A 52 -7.98 -18.44 -2.59
N GLU A 53 -8.66 -17.36 -2.24
CA GLU A 53 -8.57 -16.09 -2.94
C GLU A 53 -7.72 -15.13 -2.12
N ALA A 54 -6.70 -14.55 -2.76
CA ALA A 54 -5.86 -13.51 -2.19
C ALA A 54 -5.83 -12.33 -3.16
N LYS A 55 -5.67 -11.10 -2.64
CA LYS A 55 -5.62 -9.89 -3.47
C LYS A 55 -4.27 -9.18 -3.37
N PRO A 56 -3.13 -9.89 -3.57
CA PRO A 56 -1.81 -9.29 -3.40
C PRO A 56 -1.63 -8.16 -4.43
N SER A 57 -1.56 -6.93 -3.96
CA SER A 57 -1.55 -5.73 -4.79
C SER A 57 -0.39 -4.82 -4.37
N VAL A 58 0.05 -3.93 -5.26
CA VAL A 58 1.22 -3.07 -4.99
C VAL A 58 0.89 -1.61 -5.27
N ILE A 59 1.12 -0.75 -4.28
CA ILE A 59 0.96 0.70 -4.40
C ILE A 59 2.34 1.31 -4.62
N PHE A 60 2.48 2.12 -5.67
CA PHE A 60 3.69 2.87 -5.97
C PHE A 60 3.53 4.32 -5.55
N ILE A 61 4.29 4.72 -4.53
CA ILE A 61 4.33 6.09 -4.02
C ILE A 61 5.60 6.75 -4.54
N TYR A 62 5.44 7.78 -5.37
CA TYR A 62 6.57 8.55 -5.91
C TYR A 62 6.75 9.84 -5.10
N PRO A 63 7.82 10.00 -4.30
CA PRO A 63 8.04 11.19 -3.46
C PRO A 63 8.10 12.50 -4.24
N LYS A 64 8.41 12.41 -5.55
CA LYS A 64 8.40 13.55 -6.47
C LYS A 64 7.00 14.15 -6.67
N TYR A 65 5.94 13.35 -6.55
CA TYR A 65 4.57 13.73 -6.88
C TYR A 65 3.62 13.64 -5.67
N CYS A 66 3.87 12.71 -4.75
CA CYS A 66 3.15 12.59 -3.50
C CYS A 66 4.07 13.00 -2.34
N LYS A 67 3.60 13.89 -1.46
CA LYS A 67 4.38 14.35 -0.30
C LYS A 67 4.51 13.28 0.78
N THR A 68 3.56 12.35 0.82
CA THR A 68 3.56 11.26 1.79
C THR A 68 4.68 10.28 1.47
N VAL A 69 5.44 9.94 2.50
CA VAL A 69 6.52 8.96 2.45
C VAL A 69 6.08 7.75 3.25
N ALA A 70 6.01 6.60 2.62
CA ALA A 70 5.78 5.35 3.33
C ALA A 70 7.10 4.84 3.92
N ASP A 71 7.00 4.23 5.09
CA ASP A 71 8.11 3.58 5.78
C ASP A 71 7.63 2.29 6.45
N ARG A 72 8.49 1.68 7.27
CA ARG A 72 8.17 0.41 7.94
C ARG A 72 7.06 0.54 8.99
N SER A 73 6.70 1.74 9.44
CA SER A 73 5.61 1.92 10.41
C SER A 73 4.23 1.72 9.80
N TRP A 74 4.15 1.61 8.47
CA TRP A 74 2.92 1.35 7.74
C TRP A 74 2.56 -0.14 7.72
N ILE A 75 3.43 -1.03 8.17
CA ILE A 75 3.08 -2.46 8.28
C ILE A 75 1.85 -2.58 9.19
N ASP A 76 0.91 -3.45 8.79
CA ASP A 76 -0.42 -3.61 9.41
C ASP A 76 -1.37 -2.40 9.26
N ALA A 77 -0.97 -1.33 8.55
CA ALA A 77 -1.89 -0.25 8.22
C ALA A 77 -2.98 -0.73 7.26
N VAL A 78 -4.15 -0.10 7.33
CA VAL A 78 -5.28 -0.38 6.45
C VAL A 78 -5.30 0.61 5.30
N VAL A 79 -5.30 0.09 4.07
CA VAL A 79 -5.50 0.86 2.84
C VAL A 79 -6.90 0.61 2.32
N ILE A 80 -7.63 1.68 2.04
CA ILE A 80 -9.01 1.64 1.56
C ILE A 80 -9.06 2.16 0.12
N ASP A 81 -9.54 1.31 -0.77
CA ASP A 81 -9.75 1.57 -2.18
C ASP A 81 -11.22 1.32 -2.54
N GLY A 82 -12.02 2.38 -2.54
CA GLY A 82 -13.48 2.27 -2.65
C GLY A 82 -14.06 1.45 -1.51
N ASP A 83 -14.66 0.30 -1.83
CA ASP A 83 -15.27 -0.63 -0.87
C ASP A 83 -14.34 -1.77 -0.43
N THR A 84 -13.09 -1.79 -0.92
CA THR A 84 -12.11 -2.83 -0.57
C THR A 84 -11.09 -2.29 0.41
N GLU A 85 -10.92 -2.98 1.54
CA GLU A 85 -9.83 -2.75 2.48
C GLU A 85 -8.72 -3.78 2.22
N TYR A 86 -7.47 -3.32 2.26
CA TYR A 86 -6.26 -4.12 2.19
C TYR A 86 -5.40 -3.86 3.42
N ILE A 87 -4.59 -4.85 3.80
CA ILE A 87 -3.61 -4.71 4.87
C ILE A 87 -2.21 -4.59 4.26
N VAL A 88 -1.42 -3.62 4.73
CA VAL A 88 -0.02 -3.47 4.31
C VAL A 88 0.83 -4.60 4.88
N ASP A 89 1.42 -5.40 4.00
CA ASP A 89 2.36 -6.47 4.33
C ASP A 89 3.80 -5.94 4.39
N LYS A 90 4.22 -5.16 3.38
CA LYS A 90 5.59 -4.63 3.29
C LYS A 90 5.67 -3.25 2.68
N VAL A 91 6.72 -2.52 3.07
CA VAL A 91 7.15 -1.28 2.42
C VAL A 91 8.59 -1.42 1.97
N ILE A 92 8.83 -1.28 0.66
CA ILE A 92 10.12 -1.47 0.02
C ILE A 92 10.53 -0.15 -0.66
N PRO A 93 11.59 0.52 -0.18
CA PRO A 93 12.15 1.67 -0.88
C PRO A 93 12.91 1.21 -2.13
N VAL A 94 12.53 1.73 -3.30
CA VAL A 94 13.23 1.50 -4.56
C VAL A 94 14.14 2.68 -4.83
N TYR A 95 15.43 2.41 -5.00
CA TYR A 95 16.45 3.43 -5.23
C TYR A 95 16.78 3.60 -6.71
N HIS A 96 17.02 4.84 -7.12
CA HIS A 96 17.47 5.14 -8.46
C HIS A 96 18.90 4.62 -8.68
N PRO A 97 19.17 3.83 -9.73
CA PRO A 97 20.41 3.07 -9.88
C PRO A 97 21.68 3.95 -9.97
N LEU A 98 21.55 5.17 -10.50
CA LEU A 98 22.69 6.06 -10.72
C LEU A 98 22.91 7.08 -9.60
N THR A 99 21.88 7.41 -8.83
CA THR A 99 21.96 8.51 -7.83
C THR A 99 21.78 8.02 -6.40
N ASN A 100 21.39 6.75 -6.23
CA ASN A 100 21.08 6.12 -4.94
C ASN A 100 20.07 6.89 -4.09
N LYS A 101 19.26 7.76 -4.71
CA LYS A 101 18.14 8.44 -4.07
C LYS A 101 16.89 7.58 -4.20
N VAL A 102 15.99 7.66 -3.22
CA VAL A 102 14.69 6.98 -3.30
C VAL A 102 13.94 7.49 -4.54
N PHE A 103 13.62 6.56 -5.42
CA PHE A 103 12.84 6.79 -6.63
C PHE A 103 11.35 6.66 -6.34
N CYS A 104 10.95 5.58 -5.68
CA CYS A 104 9.60 5.34 -5.20
C CYS A 104 9.60 4.38 -4.00
N TYR A 105 8.45 4.28 -3.35
CA TYR A 105 8.15 3.23 -2.39
C TYR A 105 7.14 2.27 -3.01
N GLU A 106 7.43 0.98 -2.93
CA GLU A 106 6.50 -0.10 -3.23
C GLU A 106 5.88 -0.55 -1.91
N VAL A 107 4.55 -0.42 -1.80
CA VAL A 107 3.78 -0.86 -0.65
C VAL A 107 2.99 -2.09 -1.08
N GLU A 108 3.42 -3.26 -0.62
CA GLU A 108 2.73 -4.52 -0.86
C GLU A 108 1.55 -4.64 0.11
N VAL A 109 0.36 -4.92 -0.42
CA VAL A 109 -0.87 -5.08 0.35
C VAL A 109 -1.57 -6.39 -0.02
N ILE A 110 -2.34 -6.96 0.91
CA ILE A 110 -3.08 -8.22 0.72
C ILE A 110 -4.56 -8.11 1.11
#